data_AF-A0A2N2GIZ2-F1
#
_entry.id   AF-A0A2N2GIZ2-F1
#
_cell.length_a   1.000
_cell.length_b   1.000
_cell.length_c   1.000
_cell.angle_alpha   90.00
_cell.angle_beta   90.00
_cell.angle_gamma   90.00
#
_symmetry.space_group_name_H-M   'P 1'
#
loop_
_entity.id
_entity.type
_entity.pdbx_description
1 polymer ?
#
loop_
_entity_poly.entity_id
_entity_poly.type
_entity_poly.pdbx_seq_one_letter_code
_entity_poly.pdbx_strand_id
1 'polypeptide(L)'
;MTPEQIAALSAIASIIGQIGTWPIASLLAVIVLGPWGIMFFLARSNDKRLEAALKMYESNVKLVVNYEKIATEQVDTIRLATAATTELTTWLKTRTPCHALLAARLRSNNS
;
A
#
# COMPACT_ATOMS: atom_id res chain seq x y z
N MET A 1 48.65 -8.06 62.75
CA MET A 1 48.46 -7.59 61.36
C MET A 1 49.84 -7.31 60.79
N THR A 2 50.23 -8.00 59.72
CA THR A 2 51.51 -7.70 59.07
C THR A 2 51.38 -6.39 58.27
N PRO A 3 52.43 -5.58 58.18
CA PRO A 3 52.40 -4.31 57.43
C PRO A 3 51.88 -4.47 55.99
N GLU A 4 52.18 -5.62 55.37
CA GLU A 4 51.70 -5.96 54.03
C GLU A 4 50.18 -6.10 53.95
N GLN A 5 49.51 -6.62 54.98
CA GLN A 5 48.06 -6.75 55.02
C GLN A 5 47.37 -5.38 55.11
N ILE A 6 47.99 -4.41 55.81
CA ILE A 6 47.45 -3.06 55.94
C ILE A 6 47.63 -2.29 54.63
N ALA A 7 48.78 -2.44 53.96
CA ALA A 7 49.03 -1.85 52.65
C ALA A 7 48.04 -2.39 51.60
N ALA A 8 47.83 -3.72 51.58
CA ALA A 8 46.87 -4.36 50.69
C ALA A 8 45.43 -3.90 50.92
N LEU A 9 44.99 -3.76 52.19
CA LEU A 9 43.66 -3.23 52.49
C LEU A 9 43.50 -1.77 52.04
N SER A 10 44.51 -0.93 52.20
CA SER A 10 44.43 0.48 51.78
C SER A 10 44.37 0.63 50.24
N ALA A 11 45.06 -0.25 49.52
CA ALA A 11 45.02 -0.29 48.06
C ALA A 11 43.65 -0.75 47.53
N ILE A 12 43.02 -1.73 48.19
CA ILE A 12 41.68 -2.17 47.84
C ILE A 12 40.65 -1.08 48.15
N ALA A 13 40.79 -0.41 49.31
CA ALA A 13 39.92 0.70 49.68
C ALA A 13 40.03 1.90 48.72
N SER A 14 41.24 2.18 48.19
CA SER A 14 41.44 3.26 47.22
C SER A 14 40.86 2.93 45.85
N ILE A 15 40.94 1.67 45.41
CA ILE A 15 40.31 1.19 44.16
C ILE A 15 38.78 1.25 44.27
N ILE A 16 38.21 0.83 45.40
CA ILE A 16 36.77 0.89 45.65
C ILE A 16 36.29 2.36 45.75
N GLY A 17 37.07 3.23 46.38
CA GLY A 17 36.82 4.67 46.42
C GLY A 17 36.92 5.34 45.05
N GLN A 18 37.81 4.87 44.17
CA GLN A 18 37.96 5.36 42.79
C GLN A 18 36.84 4.89 41.86
N ILE A 19 36.36 3.65 42.03
CA ILE A 19 35.23 3.13 41.25
C ILE A 19 33.94 3.89 41.60
N GLY A 20 33.80 4.35 42.84
CA GLY A 20 32.78 5.32 43.24
C GLY A 20 31.34 4.91 42.88
N THR A 21 30.47 5.89 42.71
CA THR A 21 29.06 5.70 42.32
C THR A 21 28.86 5.49 40.81
N TRP A 22 29.93 5.40 40.03
CA TRP A 22 29.88 5.32 38.57
C TRP A 22 29.04 4.15 38.02
N PRO A 23 29.14 2.91 38.56
CA PRO A 23 28.29 1.80 38.10
C PRO A 23 26.80 2.02 38.39
N ILE A 24 26.48 2.69 39.49
CA ILE A 24 25.10 3.01 39.87
C ILE A 24 24.57 4.15 39.00
N ALA A 25 25.40 5.18 38.77
CA ALA A 25 25.06 6.30 37.91
C ALA A 25 24.87 5.88 36.44
N SER A 26 25.68 4.97 35.92
CA SER A 26 25.53 4.45 34.56
C SER A 26 24.25 3.62 34.42
N LEU A 27 23.91 2.82 35.43
CA LEU A 27 22.65 2.07 35.45
C LEU A 27 21.43 3.01 35.46
N LEU A 28 21.46 4.04 36.30
CA LEU A 28 20.40 5.05 36.35
C LEU A 28 20.31 5.85 35.04
N ALA A 29 21.45 6.19 34.44
CA ALA A 29 21.48 6.86 33.14
C ALA A 29 20.85 6.01 32.04
N VAL A 30 21.11 4.69 32.01
CA VAL A 30 20.47 3.78 31.05
C VAL A 30 18.97 3.66 31.29
N ILE A 31 18.53 3.57 32.55
CA ILE A 31 17.11 3.49 32.89
C ILE A 31 16.37 4.78 32.52
N VAL A 32 16.99 5.93 32.75
CA VAL A 32 16.36 7.23 32.47
C VAL A 32 16.44 7.60 31.00
N LEU A 33 17.61 7.46 30.34
CA LEU A 33 17.85 7.91 28.97
C LEU A 33 17.52 6.85 27.91
N GLY A 34 17.62 5.55 28.26
CA GLY A 34 17.35 4.44 27.36
C GLY A 34 15.95 4.50 26.73
N PRO A 35 14.86 4.71 27.50
CA PRO A 35 13.52 4.83 26.95
C PRO A 35 13.37 5.95 25.91
N TRP A 36 14.01 7.10 26.12
CA TRP A 36 13.95 8.22 25.17
C TRP A 36 14.68 7.90 23.87
N GLY A 37 15.84 7.25 23.95
CA GLY A 37 16.57 6.79 22.77
C GLY A 37 15.72 5.83 21.93
N ILE A 38 15.13 4.83 22.57
CA ILE A 38 14.25 3.86 21.90
C ILE A 38 13.02 4.55 21.28
N MET A 39 12.36 5.46 22.01
CA MET A 39 11.24 6.24 21.49
C MET A 39 11.63 7.08 20.27
N PHE A 40 12.80 7.70 20.26
CA PHE A 40 13.28 8.48 19.12
C PHE A 40 13.44 7.62 17.86
N PHE A 41 14.02 6.44 17.98
CA PHE A 41 14.16 5.51 16.86
C PHE A 41 12.79 4.98 16.38
N LEU A 42 11.88 4.68 17.30
CA LEU A 42 10.52 4.24 16.98
C LEU A 42 9.72 5.33 16.26
N ALA A 43 9.77 6.57 16.74
CA ALA A 43 9.10 7.71 16.12
C ALA A 43 9.54 7.88 14.67
N ARG A 44 10.86 7.90 14.42
CA ARG A 44 11.42 8.01 13.07
C ARG A 44 11.02 6.86 12.14
N SER A 45 10.82 5.66 12.68
CA SER A 45 10.31 4.51 11.93
C SER A 45 8.82 4.65 11.62
N ASN A 46 8.04 5.13 12.58
CA ASN A 46 6.61 5.33 12.43
C ASN A 46 6.26 6.45 11.44
N ASP A 47 7.03 7.53 11.38
CA ASP A 47 6.81 8.61 10.41
C ASP A 47 6.83 8.09 8.97
N LYS A 48 7.78 7.22 8.65
CA LYS A 48 7.88 6.58 7.32
C LYS A 48 6.68 5.69 7.01
N ARG A 49 6.20 4.95 8.01
CA ARG A 49 5.02 4.08 7.87
C ARG A 49 3.75 4.91 7.68
N LEU A 50 3.62 6.02 8.40
CA LEU A 50 2.49 6.93 8.27
C LEU A 50 2.48 7.58 6.89
N GLU A 51 3.63 8.07 6.41
CA GLU A 51 3.74 8.64 5.07
C GLU A 51 3.37 7.61 3.99
N ALA A 52 3.84 6.37 4.13
CA ALA A 52 3.49 5.28 3.21
C ALA A 52 1.98 4.97 3.24
N ALA A 53 1.37 4.95 4.43
CA ALA A 53 -0.07 4.73 4.57
C ALA A 53 -0.88 5.84 3.90
N LEU A 54 -0.51 7.11 4.11
CA LEU A 54 -1.15 8.25 3.45
C LEU A 54 -1.05 8.15 1.92
N LYS A 55 0.13 7.83 1.39
CA LYS A 55 0.34 7.62 -0.04
C LYS A 55 -0.49 6.46 -0.60
N MET A 56 -0.65 5.39 0.17
CA MET A 56 -1.51 4.26 -0.22
C MET A 56 -2.98 4.69 -0.30
N TYR A 57 -3.49 5.42 0.69
CA TYR A 57 -4.87 5.92 0.67
C TYR A 57 -5.11 6.88 -0.49
N GLU A 58 -4.21 7.82 -0.74
CA GLU A 58 -4.31 8.73 -1.88
C GLU A 58 -4.31 7.97 -3.21
N SER A 59 -3.47 6.95 -3.34
CA SER A 59 -3.40 6.09 -4.53
C SER A 59 -4.68 5.28 -4.73
N ASN A 60 -5.27 4.77 -3.64
CA ASN A 60 -6.54 4.03 -3.70
C ASN A 60 -7.70 4.93 -4.16
N VAL A 61 -7.75 6.18 -3.69
CA VAL A 61 -8.75 7.15 -4.16
C VAL A 61 -8.55 7.42 -5.66
N LYS A 62 -7.32 7.67 -6.10
CA LYS A 62 -7.01 7.86 -7.53
C LYS A 62 -7.42 6.65 -8.37
N LEU A 63 -7.23 5.43 -7.85
CA LEU A 63 -7.62 4.20 -8.53
C LEU A 63 -9.14 4.16 -8.76
N VAL A 64 -9.94 4.46 -7.74
CA VAL A 64 -11.42 4.47 -7.85
C VAL A 64 -11.89 5.53 -8.86
N VAL A 65 -11.32 6.74 -8.81
CA VAL A 65 -11.66 7.81 -9.77
C VAL A 65 -11.33 7.40 -11.20
N ASN A 66 -10.19 6.75 -11.43
CA ASN A 66 -9.82 6.26 -12.76
C ASN A 66 -10.77 5.14 -13.24
N TYR A 67 -11.19 4.24 -12.35
CA TYR A 67 -12.18 3.21 -12.69
C TYR A 67 -13.54 3.82 -13.05
N GLU A 68 -14.00 4.82 -12.31
CA GLU A 68 -15.22 5.56 -12.64
C GLU A 68 -15.15 6.18 -14.03
N LYS A 69 -14.01 6.81 -14.37
CA LYS A 69 -13.78 7.38 -15.69
C LYS A 69 -13.84 6.32 -16.79
N ILE A 70 -13.13 5.20 -16.62
CA ILE A 70 -13.13 4.10 -17.60
C ILE A 70 -14.54 3.50 -17.76
N ALA A 71 -15.27 3.31 -16.66
CA ALA A 71 -16.63 2.80 -16.70
C ALA A 71 -17.57 3.73 -17.49
N THR A 72 -17.41 5.05 -17.31
CA THR A 72 -18.19 6.06 -18.05
C THR A 72 -17.89 6.01 -19.55
N GLU A 73 -16.60 5.97 -19.92
CA GLU A 73 -16.16 5.86 -21.33
C GLU A 73 -16.62 4.54 -22.00
N GLN A 74 -16.65 3.44 -21.24
CA GLN A 74 -17.18 2.16 -21.72
C GLN A 74 -18.68 2.22 -21.99
N VAL A 75 -19.47 2.86 -21.12
CA VAL A 75 -20.91 3.03 -21.33
C VAL A 75 -21.18 3.80 -22.62
N ASP A 76 -20.44 4.87 -22.90
CA ASP A 76 -20.60 5.64 -24.13
C ASP A 76 -20.22 4.84 -25.37
N THR A 77 -19.14 4.05 -25.28
CA THR A 77 -18.74 3.14 -26.36
C THR A 77 -19.82 2.08 -26.64
N ILE A 78 -20.40 1.47 -25.60
CA ILE A 78 -21.47 0.48 -25.73
C ILE A 78 -22.72 1.12 -26.34
N ARG A 79 -23.09 2.33 -25.93
CA ARG A 79 -24.22 3.07 -26.51
C ARG A 79 -24.00 3.33 -28.00
N LEU A 80 -22.82 3.81 -28.37
CA LEU A 80 -22.49 4.10 -29.76
C LEU A 80 -22.48 2.83 -30.62
N ALA A 81 -21.89 1.73 -30.13
CA ALA A 81 -21.90 0.45 -30.81
C ALA A 81 -23.33 -0.13 -30.95
N THR A 82 -24.15 0.01 -29.91
CA THR A 82 -25.55 -0.42 -29.94
C THR A 82 -26.34 0.39 -30.96
N ALA A 83 -26.19 1.73 -30.96
CA ALA A 83 -26.83 2.61 -31.93
C ALA A 83 -26.46 2.24 -33.37
N ALA A 84 -25.16 2.08 -33.66
CA ALA A 84 -24.68 1.67 -34.98
C ALA A 84 -25.23 0.29 -35.40
N THR A 85 -25.31 -0.66 -34.47
CA THR A 85 -25.88 -1.99 -34.74
C THR A 85 -27.38 -1.91 -34.99
N THR A 86 -28.12 -1.08 -34.25
CA THR A 86 -29.55 -0.86 -34.50
C THR A 86 -29.81 -0.20 -35.84
N GLU A 87 -28.98 0.75 -36.24
CA GLU A 87 -29.08 1.40 -37.56
C GLU A 87 -28.79 0.38 -38.68
N LEU A 88 -27.71 -0.39 -38.56
CA LEU A 88 -27.34 -1.42 -39.53
C LEU A 88 -28.44 -2.48 -39.66
N THR A 89 -28.97 -2.99 -38.54
CA THR A 89 -30.03 -4.00 -38.57
C THR A 89 -31.34 -3.45 -39.15
N THR A 90 -31.66 -2.18 -38.89
CA THR A 90 -32.80 -1.50 -39.51
C THR A 90 -32.60 -1.38 -41.01
N TRP A 91 -31.43 -0.90 -41.45
CA TRP A 91 -31.08 -0.79 -42.86
C TRP A 91 -31.15 -2.13 -43.59
N LEU A 92 -30.62 -3.20 -42.99
CA LEU A 92 -30.68 -4.56 -43.55
C LEU A 92 -32.13 -5.04 -43.69
N LYS A 93 -32.96 -4.85 -42.66
CA LYS A 93 -34.39 -5.21 -42.72
C LYS A 93 -35.13 -4.46 -43.83
N THR A 94 -34.79 -3.20 -44.09
CA THR A 94 -35.47 -2.38 -45.10
C THR A 94 -34.98 -2.65 -46.53
N ARG A 95 -33.68 -2.91 -46.73
CA ARG A 95 -33.09 -3.01 -48.09
C ARG A 95 -32.75 -4.40 -48.58
N THR A 96 -32.54 -5.38 -47.70
CA THR A 96 -32.26 -6.75 -48.15
C THR A 96 -33.53 -7.58 -48.07
N PRO A 97 -34.18 -7.89 -49.21
CA PRO A 97 -35.30 -8.80 -49.23
C PRO A 97 -34.78 -10.24 -49.15
N CYS A 98 -33.92 -10.55 -48.17
CA CYS A 98 -33.37 -11.89 -48.00
C CYS A 98 -34.49 -12.93 -47.89
N HIS A 99 -35.58 -12.60 -47.17
CA HIS A 99 -36.77 -13.45 -47.11
C HIS A 99 -37.49 -13.58 -48.46
N ALA A 100 -37.57 -12.52 -49.27
CA ALA A 100 -38.23 -12.60 -50.57
C ALA A 100 -37.38 -13.34 -51.62
N LEU A 101 -36.06 -13.18 -51.59
CA LEU A 101 -35.11 -13.90 -52.44
C LEU A 101 -35.06 -15.39 -52.07
N LEU A 102 -35.08 -15.73 -50.78
CA LEU A 102 -35.17 -17.13 -50.33
C LEU A 102 -36.52 -17.74 -50.72
N ALA A 103 -37.63 -17.02 -50.53
CA ALA A 103 -38.96 -17.47 -50.93
C ALA A 103 -39.08 -17.66 -52.46
N ALA A 104 -38.47 -16.78 -53.26
CA ALA A 104 -38.41 -16.93 -54.71
C ALA A 104 -37.61 -18.17 -55.14
N ARG A 105 -36.46 -18.43 -54.50
CA ARG A 105 -35.62 -19.61 -54.78
C ARG A 105 -36.27 -20.93 -54.34
N LEU A 106 -37.00 -20.94 -53.24
CA LEU A 106 -37.78 -22.12 -52.82
C LEU A 106 -38.94 -22.41 -53.78
N ARG A 107 -39.60 -21.38 -54.32
CA ARG A 107 -40.64 -21.58 -55.34
C ARG A 107 -40.08 -22.13 -56.64
N SER A 108 -38.91 -21.68 -57.10
CA SER A 108 -38.32 -22.18 -58.35
C SER A 108 -37.79 -23.61 -58.25
N ASN A 109 -37.51 -24.13 -57.05
CA ASN A 109 -37.06 -25.51 -56.85
C ASN A 109 -38.22 -26.51 -56.70
N ASN A 110 -39.45 -26.04 -56.44
CA ASN A 110 -40.65 -26.86 -56.28
C ASN A 110 -41.54 -26.86 -57.55
N SER A 111 -41.11 -26.20 -58.61
CA SER A 111 -41.73 -26.18 -59.95
C SER A 111 -40.83 -26.88 -60.95
#